data_AF-A0A944D8C5-F1
#
_entry.id   AF-A0A944D8C5-F1
#
_cell.length_a   1.000
_cell.length_b   1.000
_cell.length_c   1.000
_cell.angle_alpha   90.00
_cell.angle_beta   90.00
_cell.angle_gamma   90.00
#
_symmetry.space_group_name_H-M   'P 1'
#
loop_
_entity.id
_entity.type
_entity.pdbx_description
1 polymer ?
#
loop_
_entity_poly.entity_id
_entity_poly.type
_entity_poly.pdbx_seq_one_letter_code
_entity_poly.pdbx_strand_id
1 'polypeptide(L)'
;MSDTSYPALEQLLSAYFHQDWCDDHNTEADVLADYLKSTWRDEVIWTIEQIDRYLRDHPTNLLEAFEREFTPMIATGTNDDEAQAWLRRARDQLQSDKESAPVRPASPS
;
A
#
# COMPACT_ATOMS: atom_id res chain seq x y z
N MET A 1 -2.88 -9.36 15.18
CA MET A 1 -2.64 -7.91 15.30
C MET A 1 -1.26 -7.69 14.76
N SER A 2 -1.14 -6.94 13.66
CA SER A 2 0.16 -6.62 13.08
C SER A 2 0.92 -5.73 14.07
N ASP A 3 2.15 -6.11 14.43
CA ASP A 3 3.03 -5.34 15.33
C ASP A 3 3.75 -4.18 14.58
N THR A 4 3.41 -3.95 13.30
CA THR A 4 3.97 -2.84 12.52
C THR A 4 3.44 -1.49 12.96
N SER A 5 4.29 -0.46 12.85
CA SER A 5 3.88 0.94 13.00
C SER A 5 3.05 1.46 11.81
N TYR A 6 2.83 0.63 10.78
CA TYR A 6 2.19 0.95 9.50
C TYR A 6 1.03 -0.01 9.16
N PRO A 7 -0.03 -0.09 9.98
CA PRO A 7 -1.07 -1.11 9.83
C PRO A 7 -1.91 -1.00 8.54
N ALA A 8 -2.04 0.19 7.94
CA ALA A 8 -2.80 0.39 6.70
C ALA A 8 -1.98 -0.03 5.48
N LEU A 9 -0.68 0.26 5.49
CA LEU A 9 0.26 -0.25 4.48
C LEU A 9 0.38 -1.78 4.56
N GLU A 10 0.49 -2.34 5.77
CA GLU A 10 0.46 -3.79 5.97
C GLU A 10 -0.82 -4.39 5.38
N GLN A 11 -1.99 -3.82 5.67
CA GLN A 11 -3.26 -4.33 5.14
C GLN A 11 -3.29 -4.32 3.61
N LEU A 12 -2.79 -3.26 2.96
CA LEU A 12 -2.66 -3.22 1.50
C LEU A 12 -1.80 -4.39 1.00
N LEU A 13 -0.64 -4.61 1.60
CA LEU A 13 0.30 -5.63 1.17
C LEU A 13 -0.23 -7.04 1.44
N SER A 14 -0.70 -7.32 2.64
CA SER A 14 -1.12 -8.66 3.04
C SER A 14 -2.45 -9.09 2.44
N ALA A 15 -3.39 -8.14 2.24
CA ALA A 15 -4.75 -8.47 1.80
C ALA A 15 -4.95 -8.34 0.29
N TYR A 16 -4.18 -7.50 -0.40
CA TYR A 16 -4.34 -7.26 -1.84
C TYR A 16 -3.13 -7.72 -2.66
N PHE A 17 -1.92 -7.56 -2.14
CA PHE A 17 -0.70 -8.15 -2.73
C PHE A 17 -0.34 -9.49 -2.06
N HIS A 18 -1.35 -10.35 -1.82
CA HIS A 18 -1.17 -11.70 -1.26
C HIS A 18 -0.48 -12.65 -2.26
N GLN A 19 -0.09 -13.85 -1.82
CA GLN A 19 0.71 -14.80 -2.63
C GLN A 19 0.18 -15.04 -4.06
N ASP A 20 -1.14 -15.13 -4.20
CA ASP A 20 -1.83 -15.44 -5.46
C ASP A 20 -2.40 -14.19 -6.15
N TRP A 21 -1.94 -12.98 -5.81
CA TRP A 21 -2.49 -11.74 -6.39
C TRP A 21 -2.43 -11.72 -7.93
N CYS A 22 -1.42 -12.38 -8.52
CA CYS A 22 -1.27 -12.50 -9.96
C CYS A 22 -2.33 -13.39 -10.64
N ASP A 23 -3.02 -14.25 -9.89
CA ASP A 23 -4.09 -15.10 -10.42
C ASP A 23 -5.40 -14.29 -10.56
N ASP A 24 -5.61 -13.32 -9.66
CA ASP A 24 -6.78 -12.44 -9.64
C ASP A 24 -6.57 -11.14 -10.44
N HIS A 25 -5.33 -10.68 -10.58
CA HIS A 25 -4.97 -9.41 -11.18
C HIS A 25 -3.80 -9.52 -12.15
N ASN A 26 -3.89 -8.84 -13.31
CA ASN A 26 -2.82 -8.87 -14.31
C ASN A 26 -1.69 -7.88 -14.00
N THR A 27 -1.98 -6.81 -13.27
CA THR A 27 -1.03 -5.72 -13.01
C THR A 27 -1.16 -5.19 -11.59
N GLU A 28 -0.10 -4.58 -11.06
CA GLU A 28 -0.14 -3.89 -9.77
C GLU A 28 -1.20 -2.77 -9.75
N ALA A 29 -1.41 -2.11 -10.90
CA ALA A 29 -2.45 -1.09 -11.05
C ALA A 29 -3.86 -1.68 -10.89
N ASP A 30 -4.10 -2.90 -11.36
CA ASP A 30 -5.39 -3.58 -11.17
C ASP A 30 -5.62 -3.89 -9.68
N VAL A 31 -4.58 -4.30 -8.96
CA VAL A 31 -4.63 -4.55 -7.50
C VAL A 31 -4.99 -3.25 -6.76
N LEU A 32 -4.30 -2.14 -7.06
CA LEU A 32 -4.58 -0.84 -6.45
C LEU A 32 -5.98 -0.32 -6.81
N ALA A 33 -6.45 -0.57 -8.03
CA ALA A 33 -7.79 -0.21 -8.44
C ALA A 33 -8.86 -1.04 -7.72
N ASP A 34 -8.59 -2.31 -7.41
CA ASP A 34 -9.48 -3.12 -6.58
C ASP A 34 -9.50 -2.65 -5.13
N TYR A 35 -8.32 -2.39 -4.54
CA TYR A 35 -8.18 -1.77 -3.22
C TYR A 35 -9.01 -0.50 -3.06
N LEU A 36 -8.94 0.41 -4.05
CA LEU A 36 -9.73 1.65 -4.06
C LEU A 36 -11.23 1.41 -4.08
N LYS A 37 -11.72 0.36 -4.75
CA LYS A 37 -13.17 0.07 -4.84
C LYS A 37 -13.74 -0.47 -3.53
N SER A 38 -12.92 -1.20 -2.77
CA SER A 38 -13.35 -1.97 -1.60
C SER A 38 -12.93 -1.34 -0.26
N THR A 39 -12.11 -0.29 -0.28
CA THR A 39 -11.59 0.40 0.91
C THR A 39 -12.17 1.80 1.06
N TRP A 40 -12.50 2.21 2.28
CA TRP A 40 -13.04 3.55 2.52
C TRP A 40 -11.99 4.64 2.23
N ARG A 41 -12.44 5.80 1.73
CA ARG A 41 -11.54 6.90 1.34
C ARG A 41 -10.62 7.38 2.46
N ASP A 42 -11.10 7.41 3.71
CA ASP A 42 -10.31 7.75 4.89
C ASP A 42 -9.17 6.75 5.12
N GLU A 43 -9.46 5.44 4.99
CA GLU A 43 -8.47 4.36 5.08
C GLU A 43 -7.45 4.41 3.93
N VAL A 44 -7.88 4.71 2.69
CA VAL A 44 -6.97 4.94 1.55
C VAL A 44 -6.01 6.10 1.84
N ILE A 45 -6.51 7.21 2.41
CA ILE A 45 -5.68 8.35 2.80
C ILE A 45 -4.66 7.93 3.86
N TRP A 46 -5.04 7.12 4.85
CA TRP A 46 -4.09 6.62 5.84
C TRP A 46 -3.00 5.74 5.24
N THR A 47 -3.32 4.92 4.25
CA THR A 47 -2.32 4.14 3.52
C THR A 47 -1.32 5.04 2.79
N ILE A 48 -1.80 6.09 2.11
CA ILE A 48 -0.95 7.09 1.45
C ILE A 48 -0.01 7.76 2.46
N GLU A 49 -0.56 8.21 3.60
CA GLU A 49 0.21 8.86 4.68
C GLU A 49 1.25 7.90 5.28
N GLN A 50 0.92 6.61 5.42
CA GLN A 50 1.85 5.61 5.92
C GLN A 50 2.96 5.30 4.91
N ILE A 51 2.70 5.28 3.61
CA ILE A 51 3.77 5.17 2.60
C ILE A 51 4.71 6.38 2.68
N ASP A 52 4.16 7.60 2.73
CA ASP A 52 4.94 8.83 2.86
C ASP A 52 5.79 8.86 4.14
N ARG A 53 5.25 8.35 5.25
CA ARG A 53 5.97 8.21 6.52
C ARG A 53 7.04 7.12 6.42
N TYR A 54 6.72 5.95 5.89
CA TYR A 54 7.65 4.84 5.77
C TYR A 54 8.91 5.23 4.99
N LEU A 55 8.73 5.93 3.86
CA LEU A 55 9.82 6.49 3.05
C LEU A 55 10.68 7.51 3.79
N ARG A 56 10.11 8.23 4.76
CA ARG A 56 10.83 9.23 5.57
C ARG A 56 11.58 8.60 6.74
N ASP A 57 10.96 7.60 7.37
CA ASP A 57 11.50 6.89 8.52
C ASP A 57 12.64 5.93 8.09
N HIS A 58 12.66 5.51 6.82
CA HIS A 58 13.67 4.61 6.23
C HIS A 58 14.41 5.25 5.03
N PRO A 59 15.23 6.30 5.25
CA PRO A 59 15.97 6.97 4.16
C PRO A 59 17.14 6.13 3.60
N THR A 60 17.50 5.03 4.27
CA THR A 60 18.57 4.08 3.89
C THR A 60 18.18 2.68 4.35
N ASN A 61 18.67 1.64 3.67
CA ASN A 61 18.32 0.24 3.89
C ASN A 61 16.80 0.01 3.77
N LEU A 62 16.16 0.75 2.87
CA LEU A 62 14.71 0.75 2.69
C LEU A 62 14.21 -0.63 2.28
N LEU A 63 14.87 -1.27 1.30
CA LEU A 63 14.45 -2.58 0.79
C LEU A 63 14.53 -3.64 1.89
N GLU A 64 15.67 -3.73 2.59
CA GLU A 64 15.86 -4.69 3.67
C GLU A 64 14.85 -4.47 4.82
N ALA A 65 14.62 -3.21 5.20
CA ALA A 65 13.62 -2.88 6.22
C ALA A 65 12.22 -3.31 5.78
N PHE A 66 11.87 -3.04 4.52
CA PHE A 66 10.55 -3.36 3.95
C PHE A 66 10.31 -4.87 3.86
N GLU A 67 11.30 -5.62 3.38
CA GLU A 67 11.23 -7.08 3.33
C GLU A 67 11.11 -7.70 4.73
N ARG A 68 11.85 -7.17 5.71
CA ARG A 68 11.81 -7.67 7.09
C ARG A 68 10.50 -7.35 7.79
N GLU A 69 9.95 -6.15 7.58
CA GLU A 69 8.75 -5.70 8.29
C GLU A 69 7.47 -6.29 7.69
N PHE A 70 7.37 -6.35 6.36
CA PHE A 70 6.13 -6.73 5.67
C PHE A 70 6.17 -8.11 5.01
N THR A 71 7.35 -8.70 4.77
CA THR A 71 7.51 -9.96 4.02
C THR A 71 6.64 -10.00 2.73
N PRO A 72 6.79 -9.01 1.84
CA PRO A 72 5.86 -8.81 0.74
C PRO A 72 5.89 -9.99 -0.24
N MET A 73 4.72 -10.37 -0.77
CA MET A 73 4.60 -11.39 -1.82
C MET A 73 4.74 -10.82 -3.24
N ILE A 74 5.20 -9.57 -3.32
CA ILE A 74 5.43 -8.83 -4.56
C ILE A 74 6.89 -8.40 -4.65
N ALA A 75 7.45 -8.42 -5.86
CA ALA A 75 8.79 -7.92 -6.11
C ALA A 75 8.78 -6.38 -6.18
N THR A 76 9.22 -5.73 -5.11
CA THR A 76 9.29 -4.27 -5.03
C THR A 76 10.58 -3.67 -5.59
N GLY A 77 11.56 -4.50 -5.99
CA GLY A 77 12.84 -4.09 -6.54
C GLY A 77 14.00 -4.95 -6.06
N THR A 78 15.21 -4.63 -6.51
CA THR A 78 16.47 -5.30 -6.14
C THR A 78 17.40 -4.42 -5.30
N ASN A 79 17.03 -3.14 -5.10
CA ASN A 79 17.77 -2.16 -4.32
C ASN A 79 16.82 -1.09 -3.73
N ASP A 80 17.35 -0.22 -2.87
CA ASP A 80 16.59 0.85 -2.19
C ASP A 80 15.93 1.83 -3.17
N ASP A 81 16.61 2.19 -4.26
CA ASP A 81 16.07 3.14 -5.25
C ASP A 81 14.84 2.54 -5.97
N GLU A 82 14.90 1.26 -6.31
CA GLU A 82 13.77 0.53 -6.93
C GLU A 82 12.61 0.36 -5.95
N ALA A 83 12.87 -0.03 -4.70
CA ALA A 83 11.86 -0.13 -3.64
C ALA A 83 11.19 1.22 -3.36
N GLN A 84 12.00 2.28 -3.29
CA GLN A 84 11.51 3.65 -3.15
C GLN A 84 10.65 4.07 -4.34
N ALA A 85 11.09 3.75 -5.56
CA ALA A 85 10.34 4.06 -6.76
C ALA A 85 9.01 3.28 -6.81
N TRP A 86 9.00 2.02 -6.39
CA TRP A 86 7.79 1.21 -6.29
C TRP A 86 6.78 1.81 -5.30
N LEU A 87 7.21 2.12 -4.07
CA LEU A 87 6.36 2.74 -3.05
C LEU A 87 5.81 4.10 -3.53
N ARG A 88 6.64 4.93 -4.17
CA ARG A 88 6.21 6.22 -4.73
C ARG A 88 5.17 6.06 -5.83
N ARG A 89 5.34 5.08 -6.74
CA ARG A 89 4.35 4.81 -7.79
C ARG A 89 3.01 4.38 -7.20
N ALA A 90 3.01 3.45 -6.24
CA ALA A 90 1.78 3.03 -5.57
C ALA A 90 1.09 4.20 -4.87
N ARG A 91 1.87 5.00 -4.12
CA ARG A 91 1.40 6.21 -3.45
C ARG A 91 0.81 7.24 -4.41
N ASP A 92 1.47 7.52 -5.53
CA ASP A 92 1.01 8.49 -6.51
C ASP A 92 -0.26 8.02 -7.23
N GLN A 93 -0.37 6.72 -7.52
CA GLN A 93 -1.59 6.13 -8.09
C GLN A 93 -2.77 6.27 -7.12
N LEU A 94 -2.59 5.86 -5.85
CA LEU A 94 -3.61 6.00 -4.82
C LEU A 94 -3.99 7.48 -4.62
N GLN A 95 -3.02 8.39 -4.62
CA GLN A 95 -3.25 9.81 -4.46
C GLN A 95 -4.06 10.41 -5.62
N SER A 96 -3.78 9.98 -6.86
CA SER A 96 -4.55 10.37 -8.05
C SER A 96 -6.00 9.92 -7.95
N ASP A 97 -6.21 8.67 -7.51
CA ASP A 97 -7.49 7.99 -7.72
C ASP A 97 -8.34 7.83 -6.46
N LYS A 98 -7.87 8.30 -5.29
CA LYS A 98 -8.60 8.21 -4.00
C LYS A 98 -10.04 8.73 -4.04
N GLU A 99 -10.37 9.65 -4.95
CA GLU A 99 -11.74 10.18 -5.08
C GLU A 99 -12.72 9.15 -5.67
N SER A 100 -12.22 8.07 -6.27
CA SER A 100 -13.03 6.92 -6.70
C SER A 100 -13.42 6.00 -5.53
N ALA A 101 -12.69 6.06 -4.41
CA ALA A 101 -12.98 5.25 -3.24
C ALA A 101 -14.29 5.68 -2.58
N PRO A 102 -15.08 4.72 -2.04
CA PRO A 102 -16.33 5.03 -1.36
C PRO A 102 -16.10 5.90 -0.13
N VAL A 103 -17.03 6.82 0.13
CA VAL A 103 -17.04 7.64 1.34
C VAL A 103 -17.86 6.92 2.39
N ARG A 104 -17.30 6.77 3.60
CA ARG A 104 -18.01 6.18 4.73
C ARG A 104 -19.29 7.00 5.00
N PRO A 105 -20.47 6.38 5.06
CA PRO A 105 -21.68 7.10 5.41
C PRO A 105 -21.53 7.67 6.82
N ALA A 106 -21.97 8.91 7.03
CA ALA A 106 -22.06 9.47 8.37
C ALA A 106 -22.93 8.54 9.23
N SER A 107 -22.42 8.15 10.40
CA SER A 107 -23.22 7.37 11.34
C SER A 107 -24.49 8.15 11.66
N PRO A 108 -25.69 7.53 11.57
CA PRO A 108 -26.90 8.20 12.02
C PRO A 108 -26.74 8.50 13.52
N SER A 109 -26.99 9.76 13.88
CA SER A 109 -27.00 10.23 15.26
C SER A 109 -28.13 9.61 16.07
#